data_AF-A0A7W2S7Q9-F1
#
_entry.id   AF-A0A7W2S7Q9-F1
#
_cell.length_a   1.000
_cell.length_b   1.000
_cell.length_c   1.000
_cell.angle_alpha   90.00
_cell.angle_beta   90.00
_cell.angle_gamma   90.00
#
_symmetry.space_group_name_H-M   'P 1'
#
loop_
_entity.id
_entity.type
_entity.pdbx_description
1 polymer ?
#
loop_
_entity_poly.entity_id
_entity_poly.type
_entity_poly.pdbx_seq_one_letter_code
_entity_poly.pdbx_strand_id
1 'polypeptide(L)'
;MQALYDIEAPKKATNLSLNSDLLKKTRALNINLSATLEQALKDKLKSIEAKRWVKENKNAIKAYNDFVDENGCFGDEFREF
;
A
#
# COMPACT_ATOMS: atom_id res chain seq x y z
N MET A 1 -5.88 -2.63 11.51
CA MET A 1 -4.91 -2.23 10.46
C MET A 1 -4.49 -0.81 10.82
N GLN A 2 -3.24 -0.59 11.23
CA GLN A 2 -2.77 0.76 11.60
C GLN A 2 -2.97 1.70 10.41
N ALA A 3 -3.42 2.93 10.68
CA ALA A 3 -3.49 3.96 9.66
C ALA A 3 -2.06 4.34 9.23
N LEU A 4 -1.78 4.31 7.93
CA LEU A 4 -0.45 4.60 7.36
C LEU A 4 -0.04 6.07 7.56
N TYR A 5 -1.02 6.93 7.85
CA TYR A 5 -0.87 8.37 8.11
C TYR A 5 -2.11 8.86 8.88
N ASP A 6 -2.01 10.06 9.46
CA ASP A 6 -3.12 10.73 10.15
C ASP A 6 -4.15 11.24 9.14
N ILE A 7 -5.37 10.69 9.19
CA ILE A 7 -6.48 11.05 8.30
C ILE A 7 -7.14 12.38 8.68
N GLU A 8 -6.96 12.85 9.91
CA GLU A 8 -7.55 14.09 10.44
C GLU A 8 -6.59 15.28 10.31
N ALA A 9 -5.35 15.04 9.90
CA ALA A 9 -4.36 16.08 9.69
C ALA A 9 -4.84 17.09 8.63
N PRO A 10 -4.72 18.41 8.89
CA PRO A 10 -5.16 19.44 7.96
C PRO A 10 -4.33 19.42 6.67
N LYS A 11 -4.98 19.67 5.53
CA LYS A 11 -4.30 19.76 4.23
C LYS A 11 -3.34 20.95 4.24
N LYS A 12 -2.07 20.67 3.97
CA LYS A 12 -1.03 21.71 3.88
C LYS A 12 -0.69 21.99 2.41
N ALA A 13 -0.74 23.27 2.03
CA ALA A 13 -0.24 23.70 0.73
C ALA A 13 1.27 23.38 0.64
N THR A 14 1.66 22.66 -0.40
CA THR A 14 3.04 22.24 -0.62
C THR A 14 3.47 22.73 -2.00
N ASN A 15 4.60 23.43 -2.09
CA ASN A 15 5.15 23.86 -3.37
C ASN A 15 5.88 22.69 -4.02
N LEU A 16 5.47 22.32 -5.24
CA LEU A 16 5.98 21.18 -5.99
C LEU A 16 6.47 21.66 -7.35
N SER A 17 7.55 21.06 -7.86
CA SER A 17 7.94 21.21 -9.25
C SER A 17 7.44 20.01 -10.05
N LEU A 18 6.57 20.23 -11.02
CA LEU A 18 6.01 19.22 -11.91
C LEU A 18 6.23 19.61 -13.37
N ASN A 19 6.19 18.63 -14.27
CA ASN A 19 6.29 18.88 -15.70
C ASN A 19 5.18 19.85 -16.16
N SER A 20 5.57 20.90 -16.88
CA SER A 20 4.66 21.98 -17.29
C SER A 20 3.61 21.54 -18.31
N ASP A 21 3.93 20.62 -19.21
CA ASP A 21 2.98 20.03 -20.16
C ASP A 21 1.95 19.13 -19.44
N LEU A 22 2.43 18.31 -18.50
CA LEU A 22 1.56 17.49 -17.65
C LEU A 22 0.54 18.34 -16.90
N LEU A 23 0.99 19.45 -16.28
CA LEU A 23 0.10 20.40 -15.59
C LEU A 23 -0.93 21.02 -16.54
N LYS A 24 -0.51 21.42 -17.74
CA LYS A 24 -1.42 21.99 -18.75
C LYS A 24 -2.49 20.99 -19.16
N LYS A 25 -2.11 19.75 -19.50
CA LYS A 25 -3.06 18.68 -19.86
C LYS A 25 -4.01 18.35 -18.71
N THR A 26 -3.50 18.25 -17.49
CA THR A 26 -4.29 17.95 -16.28
C THR A 26 -5.34 19.04 -16.03
N ARG A 27 -4.95 20.32 -16.14
CA ARG A 27 -5.88 21.45 -16.02
C ARG A 27 -6.89 21.50 -17.16
N ALA A 28 -6.47 21.23 -18.40
CA ALA A 28 -7.37 21.20 -19.55
C ALA A 28 -8.45 20.12 -19.42
N LEU A 29 -8.13 18.99 -18.77
CA LEU A 29 -9.06 17.91 -18.49
C LEU A 29 -9.84 18.09 -17.18
N ASN A 30 -9.71 19.25 -16.53
CA ASN A 30 -10.36 19.58 -15.25
C ASN A 30 -10.08 18.55 -14.12
N ILE A 31 -8.89 17.92 -14.17
CA ILE A 31 -8.48 16.94 -13.17
C ILE A 31 -8.05 17.68 -11.90
N ASN A 32 -8.60 17.25 -10.77
CA ASN A 32 -8.22 17.80 -9.46
C ASN A 32 -6.83 17.30 -9.07
N LEU A 33 -5.82 18.13 -9.31
CA LEU A 33 -4.41 17.82 -9.03
C LEU A 33 -4.17 17.41 -7.58
N SER A 34 -4.74 18.16 -6.62
CA SER A 34 -4.55 17.90 -5.20
C SER A 34 -5.12 16.54 -4.78
N ALA A 35 -6.35 16.22 -5.20
CA ALA A 35 -6.99 14.94 -4.88
C ALA A 35 -6.25 13.76 -5.54
N THR A 36 -5.83 13.93 -6.80
CA THR A 36 -5.09 12.90 -7.54
C THR A 36 -3.74 12.62 -6.91
N LEU A 37 -3.02 13.67 -6.52
CA LEU A 37 -1.72 13.54 -5.85
C LEU A 37 -1.87 12.89 -4.48
N GLU A 38 -2.88 13.27 -3.70
CA GLU A 38 -3.16 12.68 -2.39
C GLU A 38 -3.43 11.17 -2.52
N GLN A 39 -4.25 10.77 -3.50
CA GLN A 39 -4.52 9.36 -3.77
C GLN A 39 -3.26 8.60 -4.19
N ALA A 40 -2.47 9.15 -5.13
CA ALA A 40 -1.23 8.53 -5.58
C ALA A 40 -0.21 8.34 -4.44
N LEU A 41 -0.14 9.30 -3.51
CA LEU A 41 0.71 9.19 -2.31
C LEU A 41 0.21 8.11 -1.36
N LYS A 42 -1.10 8.00 -1.12
CA LYS A 42 -1.70 6.92 -0.31
C LYS A 42 -1.36 5.54 -0.88
N ASP A 43 -1.54 5.37 -2.18
CA ASP A 43 -1.27 4.09 -2.85
C ASP A 43 0.23 3.73 -2.80
N LYS A 44 1.09 4.73 -2.95
CA LYS A 44 2.54 4.54 -2.83
C LYS A 44 2.95 4.15 -1.42
N LEU A 45 2.42 4.83 -0.39
CA LEU A 45 2.66 4.49 1.02
C LEU A 45 2.23 3.06 1.33
N LYS A 46 1.00 2.70 0.93
CA LYS A 46 0.47 1.34 1.09
C LYS A 46 1.37 0.28 0.45
N SER A 47 1.86 0.55 -0.77
CA SER A 47 2.79 -0.36 -1.45
C SER A 47 4.12 -0.52 -0.71
N ILE A 48 4.66 0.56 -0.17
CA ILE A 48 5.93 0.54 0.57
C ILE A 48 5.78 -0.20 1.89
N GLU A 49 4.72 0.09 2.65
CA GLU A 49 4.47 -0.61 3.92
C GLU A 49 4.16 -2.09 3.71
N ALA A 50 3.39 -2.46 2.69
CA ALA A 50 3.17 -3.86 2.36
C ALA A 50 4.50 -4.58 2.07
N LYS A 51 5.39 -3.96 1.28
CA LYS A 51 6.73 -4.51 1.00
C LYS A 51 7.57 -4.62 2.27
N ARG A 52 7.50 -3.63 3.16
CA ARG A 52 8.21 -3.62 4.43
C ARG A 52 7.71 -4.74 5.34
N TRP A 53 6.40 -4.88 5.46
CA TRP A 53 5.75 -5.94 6.25
C TRP A 53 6.14 -7.32 5.76
N VAL A 54 6.12 -7.58 4.45
CA VAL A 54 6.57 -8.86 3.87
C VAL A 54 8.04 -9.13 4.21
N LYS A 55 8.89 -8.09 4.17
CA LYS A 55 10.31 -8.25 4.50
C LYS A 55 10.53 -8.54 5.99
N GLU A 56 9.82 -7.84 6.87
CA GLU A 56 9.92 -8.01 8.33
C GLU A 56 9.34 -9.35 8.78
N ASN A 57 8.24 -9.80 8.17
CA ASN A 57 7.57 -11.05 8.51
C ASN A 57 8.11 -12.25 7.71
N LYS A 58 9.11 -12.07 6.85
CA LYS A 58 9.67 -13.15 6.00
C LYS A 58 10.11 -14.36 6.82
N ASN A 59 10.73 -14.14 7.99
CA ASN A 59 11.18 -15.23 8.86
C ASN A 59 10.01 -15.92 9.56
N ALA A 60 8.99 -15.17 9.99
CA ALA A 60 7.79 -15.73 10.61
C ALA A 60 6.95 -16.53 9.58
N ILE A 61 6.81 -16.01 8.37
CA ILE A 61 6.15 -16.70 7.25
C ILE A 61 6.93 -17.96 6.90
N LYS A 62 8.27 -17.91 6.84
CA LYS A 62 9.09 -19.09 6.58
C LYS A 62 8.93 -20.14 7.68
N ALA A 63 9.01 -19.75 8.95
CA ALA A 63 8.82 -20.68 10.07
C ALA A 63 7.42 -21.30 10.08
N TYR A 64 6.38 -20.53 9.73
CA TYR A 64 5.03 -21.03 9.58
C TYR A 64 4.89 -21.99 8.39
N ASN A 65 5.48 -21.66 7.24
CA ASN A 65 5.49 -22.55 6.07
C ASN A 65 6.23 -23.85 6.37
N ASP A 66 7.41 -23.78 6.99
CA ASP A 66 8.19 -24.95 7.41
C ASP A 66 7.36 -25.81 8.39
N PHE A 67 6.63 -25.18 9.34
CA PHE A 67 5.73 -25.88 10.26
C PHE A 67 4.55 -26.56 9.55
N VAL A 68 3.93 -25.91 8.56
CA VAL A 68 2.83 -26.47 7.76
C VAL A 68 3.31 -27.60 6.85
N ASP A 69 4.51 -27.50 6.28
CA ASP A 69 5.10 -28.59 5.49
C ASP A 69 5.42 -29.81 6.36
N GLU A 70 5.89 -29.61 7.61
CA GLU A 70 6.22 -30.71 8.52
C GLU A 70 5.00 -31.32 9.23
N ASN A 71 3.99 -30.51 9.59
CA ASN A 71 2.88 -30.94 10.45
C ASN A 71 1.53 -31.02 9.73
N GLY A 72 1.48 -30.66 8.44
CA GLY A 72 0.24 -30.52 7.68
C GLY A 72 -0.49 -29.21 8.00
N CYS A 73 -1.42 -28.83 7.13
CA CYS A 73 -2.27 -27.67 7.39
C CYS A 73 -3.40 -28.08 8.35
N PHE A 74 -3.71 -27.24 9.34
CA PHE A 74 -4.80 -27.46 10.28
C PHE A 74 -6.17 -27.67 9.61
N GLY A 75 -6.32 -27.28 8.33
CA GLY A 75 -7.52 -27.48 7.53
C GLY A 75 -7.50 -28.70 6.60
N ASP A 76 -6.40 -29.46 6.50
CA ASP A 76 -6.36 -30.65 5.65
C ASP A 76 -7.28 -31.76 6.17
N GLU A 77 -7.59 -31.80 7.48
CA GLU A 77 -8.59 -32.72 8.04
C GLU A 77 -10.04 -32.36 7.66
N PHE A 78 -10.29 -31.18 7.07
CA PHE A 78 -11.62 -30.71 6.67
C PHE A 78 -11.75 -30.46 5.15
N ARG A 79 -10.76 -30.87 4.36
CA ARG A 79 -10.81 -30.80 2.90
C ARG A 79 -11.64 -31.96 2.36
N GLU A 80 -12.94 -31.74 2.14
CA GLU A 80 -13.74 -32.61 1.28
C GLU A 80 -13.39 -32.35 -0.19
N PHE A 81 -13.08 -33.42 -0.93
CA PHE A 81 -12.72 -33.41 -2.36
C PHE A 81 -13.95 -33.35 -3.26
#